data_AF-A0A736WGE4-F1
#
_entry.id   AF-A0A736WGE4-F1
#
_cell.length_a   1.000
_cell.length_b   1.000
_cell.length_c   1.000
_cell.angle_alpha   90.00
_cell.angle_beta   90.00
_cell.angle_gamma   90.00
#
_symmetry.space_group_name_H-M   'P 1'
#
loop_
_entity.id
_entity.type
_entity.pdbx_description
1 polymer ?
#
loop_
_entity_poly.entity_id
_entity_poly.type
_entity_poly.pdbx_seq_one_letter_code
_entity_poly.pdbx_strand_id
1 'polypeptide(L)'
;MRTSHFPLPFAGHRLHIVDFDASSFHEHDLLWLPHHDRLRSAGRKRKAEHLAGRIAAVHALREVGVRTVPGIGDKRQPLWPDGLFGSISHCASTALAVISRQRVGVDIEKIMSQHTATELAPSIIDSDERQILQASTLPFPLALTLAFSAKESVYKAFSDRVTLPGFNSAKVTSLTATHISLHLLPAFAATMAERTVRTEWFQRGNSVITLVSAITRFPHDRSAPASILSAIPR
;
A
#
# COMPACT_ATOMS: atom_id res chain seq x y z
N MET A 1 -15.81 -0.73 18.54
CA MET A 1 -15.83 -1.12 17.11
C MET A 1 -15.44 -2.58 17.02
N ARG A 2 -16.29 -3.41 16.44
CA ARG A 2 -15.99 -4.84 16.22
C ARG A 2 -14.93 -4.98 15.14
N THR A 3 -13.91 -5.78 15.43
CA THR A 3 -12.78 -6.03 14.52
C THR A 3 -12.36 -7.50 14.58
N SER A 4 -11.84 -7.99 13.46
CA SER A 4 -11.18 -9.30 13.36
C SER A 4 -9.82 -9.11 12.72
N HIS A 5 -8.78 -9.70 13.33
CA HIS A 5 -7.40 -9.63 12.83
C HIS A 5 -6.95 -11.00 12.32
N PHE A 6 -6.25 -11.03 11.19
CA PHE A 6 -5.49 -12.19 10.76
C PHE A 6 -4.21 -11.78 10.00
N PRO A 7 -3.08 -12.46 10.24
CA PRO A 7 -1.86 -12.26 9.47
C PRO A 7 -1.90 -13.04 8.14
N LEU A 8 -1.28 -12.48 7.10
CA LEU A 8 -1.15 -13.12 5.79
C LEU A 8 0.28 -12.95 5.25
N PRO A 9 1.05 -14.04 5.05
CA PRO A 9 2.31 -13.98 4.32
C PRO A 9 2.08 -13.58 2.86
N PHE A 10 2.77 -12.55 2.39
CA PHE A 10 2.66 -12.05 1.02
C PHE A 10 3.92 -11.28 0.64
N ALA A 11 4.48 -11.53 -0.56
CA ALA A 11 5.61 -10.79 -1.10
C ALA A 11 6.86 -10.71 -0.20
N GLY A 12 7.13 -11.77 0.57
CA GLY A 12 8.22 -11.80 1.55
C GLY A 12 7.97 -10.99 2.83
N HIS A 13 6.75 -10.47 3.00
CA HIS A 13 6.30 -9.75 4.19
C HIS A 13 5.13 -10.47 4.83
N ARG A 14 4.71 -9.97 6.00
CA ARG A 14 3.46 -10.35 6.63
C ARG A 14 2.53 -9.15 6.66
N LEU A 15 1.40 -9.27 5.99
CA LEU A 15 0.31 -8.31 6.06
C LEU A 15 -0.52 -8.57 7.30
N HIS A 16 -0.84 -7.53 8.05
CA HIS A 16 -1.81 -7.59 9.13
C HIS A 16 -3.11 -6.99 8.64
N ILE A 17 -4.10 -7.85 8.41
CA ILE A 17 -5.40 -7.45 7.89
C ILE A 17 -6.38 -7.36 9.05
N VAL A 18 -7.13 -6.28 9.09
CA VAL A 18 -8.19 -6.00 10.06
C VAL A 18 -9.47 -5.77 9.28
N ASP A 19 -10.40 -6.72 9.36
CA ASP A 19 -11.77 -6.48 8.95
C ASP A 19 -12.53 -5.81 10.09
N PHE A 20 -13.36 -4.82 9.79
CA PHE A 20 -14.05 -4.00 10.79
C PHE A 20 -15.48 -3.65 10.38
N ASP A 21 -16.36 -3.55 11.37
CA ASP A 21 -17.75 -3.11 11.19
C ASP A 21 -17.90 -1.64 11.59
N ALA A 22 -17.89 -0.73 10.61
CA ALA A 22 -18.04 0.71 10.83
C ALA A 22 -19.39 1.09 11.48
N SER A 23 -20.43 0.27 11.35
CA SER A 23 -21.72 0.51 12.01
C SER A 23 -21.66 0.27 13.52
N SER A 24 -20.69 -0.52 13.99
CA SER A 24 -20.41 -0.76 15.40
C SER A 24 -19.42 0.22 16.04
N PHE A 25 -18.95 1.21 15.27
CA PHE A 25 -18.06 2.26 15.77
C PHE A 25 -18.82 3.24 16.68
N HIS A 26 -18.26 3.54 17.84
CA HIS A 26 -18.71 4.56 18.78
C HIS A 26 -17.59 5.57 19.03
N GLU A 27 -17.92 6.81 19.37
CA GLU A 27 -16.92 7.88 19.55
C GLU A 27 -15.86 7.54 20.62
N HIS A 28 -16.21 6.77 21.67
CA HIS A 28 -15.24 6.34 22.69
C HIS A 28 -14.19 5.37 22.14
N ASP A 29 -14.47 4.65 21.05
CA ASP A 29 -13.49 3.76 20.42
C ASP A 29 -12.26 4.56 19.94
N LEU A 30 -12.48 5.83 19.58
CA LEU A 30 -11.43 6.70 19.10
C LEU A 30 -10.40 7.01 20.19
N LEU A 31 -10.76 6.94 21.48
CA LEU A 31 -9.87 7.18 22.62
C LEU A 31 -8.73 6.16 22.69
N TRP A 32 -8.84 5.03 21.98
CA TRP A 32 -7.72 4.10 21.80
C TRP A 32 -6.55 4.73 21.05
N LEU A 33 -6.79 5.78 20.26
CA LEU A 33 -5.76 6.54 19.56
C LEU A 33 -5.23 7.69 20.43
N PRO A 34 -3.90 7.76 20.67
CA PRO A 34 -3.30 8.91 21.36
C PRO A 34 -3.62 10.25 20.69
N HIS A 35 -3.72 10.27 19.36
CA HIS A 35 -4.01 11.46 18.54
C HIS A 35 -5.50 11.62 18.17
N HIS A 36 -6.42 11.10 18.97
CA HIS A 36 -7.86 11.14 18.67
C HIS A 36 -8.43 12.55 18.43
N ASP A 37 -7.91 13.56 19.11
CA ASP A 37 -8.36 14.96 18.94
C ASP A 37 -8.18 15.47 17.51
N ARG A 38 -7.14 15.01 16.79
CA ARG A 38 -6.88 15.36 15.38
C ARG A 38 -7.92 14.78 14.42
N LEU A 39 -8.81 13.90 14.90
CA LEU A 39 -9.85 13.24 14.12
C LEU A 39 -11.26 13.69 14.54
N ARG A 40 -11.41 14.61 15.49
CA ARG A 40 -12.72 15.04 16.02
C ARG A 40 -13.69 15.50 14.94
N SER A 41 -13.20 16.31 13.99
CA SER A 41 -14.00 16.86 12.87
C SER A 41 -14.20 15.87 11.72
N ALA A 42 -13.55 14.71 11.73
CA ALA A 42 -13.71 13.72 10.66
C ALA A 42 -15.07 13.03 10.75
N GLY A 43 -15.66 12.71 9.60
CA GLY A 43 -16.89 11.90 9.55
C GLY A 43 -16.68 10.50 10.16
N ARG A 44 -17.77 9.89 10.63
CA ARG A 44 -17.78 8.56 11.29
C ARG A 44 -17.00 7.49 10.51
N LYS A 45 -17.23 7.41 9.19
CA LYS A 45 -16.53 6.47 8.31
C LYS A 45 -15.01 6.63 8.40
N ARG A 46 -14.53 7.88 8.27
CA ARG A 46 -13.10 8.18 8.31
C ARG A 46 -12.47 7.88 9.67
N LYS A 47 -13.20 8.10 10.78
CA LYS A 47 -12.76 7.73 12.13
C LYS A 47 -12.60 6.22 12.27
N ALA A 48 -13.58 5.44 11.84
CA ALA A 48 -13.53 3.98 11.87
C ALA A 48 -12.38 3.41 11.03
N GLU A 49 -12.21 3.89 9.79
CA GLU A 49 -11.11 3.51 8.90
C GLU A 49 -9.73 3.84 9.51
N HIS A 50 -9.58 5.04 10.09
CA HIS A 50 -8.32 5.45 10.71
C HIS A 50 -7.99 4.59 11.93
N LEU A 51 -8.99 4.28 12.76
CA LEU A 51 -8.84 3.39 13.90
C LEU A 51 -8.44 1.98 13.44
N ALA A 52 -9.16 1.40 12.48
CA ALA A 52 -8.86 0.06 11.95
C ALA A 52 -7.45 -0.03 11.35
N GLY A 53 -7.03 0.96 10.58
CA GLY A 53 -5.66 1.02 10.03
C GLY A 53 -4.59 1.12 11.11
N ARG A 54 -4.86 1.82 12.22
CA ARG A 54 -3.92 1.88 13.35
C ARG A 54 -3.91 0.60 14.18
N ILE A 55 -5.03 -0.10 14.32
CA ILE A 55 -5.07 -1.44 14.90
C ILE A 55 -4.19 -2.40 14.06
N ALA A 56 -4.37 -2.41 12.74
CA ALA A 56 -3.54 -3.21 11.82
C ALA A 56 -2.05 -2.90 11.99
N ALA A 57 -1.69 -1.61 12.07
CA ALA A 57 -0.31 -1.17 12.23
C ALA A 57 0.30 -1.57 13.58
N VAL A 58 -0.48 -1.55 14.68
CA VAL A 58 -0.02 -2.06 15.98
C VAL A 58 0.24 -3.56 15.92
N HIS A 59 -0.60 -4.33 15.23
CA HIS A 59 -0.33 -5.75 15.03
C HIS A 59 0.98 -5.98 14.25
N ALA A 60 1.25 -5.20 13.20
CA ALA A 60 2.50 -5.27 12.45
C ALA A 60 3.73 -4.88 13.30
N LEU A 61 3.63 -3.80 14.09
CA LEU A 61 4.72 -3.35 14.96
C LEU A 61 5.07 -4.37 16.07
N ARG A 62 4.07 -5.10 16.57
CA ARG A 62 4.29 -6.13 17.60
C ARG A 62 5.23 -7.24 17.13
N GLU A 63 5.30 -7.51 15.83
CA GLU A 63 6.21 -8.52 15.28
C GLU A 63 7.69 -8.15 15.45
N VAL A 64 7.98 -6.86 15.55
CA VAL A 64 9.33 -6.31 15.77
C VAL A 64 9.50 -5.80 17.21
N GLY A 65 8.64 -6.21 18.14
CA GLY A 65 8.73 -5.88 19.56
C GLY A 65 8.22 -4.48 19.94
N VAL A 66 7.63 -3.73 19.00
CA VAL A 66 7.12 -2.38 19.24
C VAL A 66 5.62 -2.43 19.55
N ARG A 67 5.19 -1.73 20.60
CA ARG A 67 3.79 -1.74 21.07
C ARG A 67 3.06 -0.40 20.94
N THR A 68 3.71 0.61 20.38
CA THR A 68 3.16 1.96 20.23
C THR A 68 2.21 2.06 19.04
N VAL A 69 1.20 2.92 19.16
CA VAL A 69 0.35 3.30 18.03
C VAL A 69 1.13 4.31 17.18
N PRO A 70 1.31 4.10 15.86
CA PRO A 70 1.96 5.09 15.00
C PRO A 70 1.25 6.44 15.07
N GLY A 71 2.03 7.50 15.24
CA GLY A 71 1.52 8.87 15.23
C GLY A 71 0.99 9.30 13.86
N ILE A 72 0.72 10.59 13.72
CA ILE A 72 0.28 11.21 12.47
C ILE A 72 1.14 12.44 12.18
N GLY A 73 1.83 12.43 11.04
CA GLY A 73 2.65 13.54 10.56
C GLY A 73 1.83 14.66 9.92
N ASP A 74 2.51 15.69 9.44
CA ASP A 74 1.88 16.89 8.89
C ASP A 74 1.10 16.62 7.59
N LYS A 75 1.61 15.71 6.76
CA LYS A 75 0.92 15.22 5.55
C LYS A 75 -0.05 14.07 5.85
N ARG A 76 -0.44 13.90 7.12
CA ARG A 76 -1.31 12.82 7.63
C ARG A 76 -0.72 11.41 7.49
N GLN A 77 0.56 11.29 7.14
CA GLN A 77 1.27 10.02 7.03
C GLN A 77 1.46 9.38 8.41
N PRO A 78 1.47 8.04 8.52
CA PRO A 78 1.87 7.38 9.76
C PRO A 78 3.32 7.71 10.11
N LEU A 79 3.59 8.01 11.38
CA LEU A 79 4.95 8.17 11.89
C LEU A 79 5.43 6.81 12.40
N TRP A 80 6.37 6.22 11.67
CA TRP A 80 6.97 4.93 12.02
C TRP A 80 8.16 5.14 12.97
N PRO A 81 8.45 4.17 13.87
CA PRO A 81 9.65 4.21 14.70
C PRO A 81 10.93 4.22 13.85
N ASP A 82 12.01 4.75 14.42
CA ASP A 82 13.30 4.83 13.76
C ASP A 82 13.80 3.46 13.26
N GLY A 83 14.35 3.45 12.05
CA GLY A 83 14.84 2.24 11.39
C GLY A 83 13.75 1.32 10.83
N LEU A 84 12.47 1.69 10.97
CA LEU A 84 11.34 0.96 10.40
C LEU A 84 10.63 1.80 9.33
N PHE A 85 10.22 1.12 8.27
CA PHE A 85 9.27 1.61 7.30
C PHE A 85 7.98 0.82 7.45
N GLY A 86 6.86 1.46 7.16
CA GLY A 86 5.59 0.78 7.10
C GLY A 86 4.63 1.44 6.15
N SER A 87 3.54 0.75 5.88
CA SER A 87 2.47 1.26 5.05
C SER A 87 1.14 0.77 5.57
N ILE A 88 0.11 1.61 5.46
CA ILE A 88 -1.26 1.34 5.89
C ILE A 88 -2.15 1.67 4.70
N SER A 89 -3.09 0.78 4.40
CA SER A 89 -4.19 1.08 3.48
C SER A 89 -5.51 0.55 4.02
N HIS A 90 -6.61 1.08 3.52
CA HIS A 90 -7.95 0.68 3.90
C HIS A 90 -8.90 0.87 2.72
N CYS A 91 -9.85 -0.04 2.59
CA CYS A 91 -10.90 0.02 1.59
C CYS A 91 -12.16 -0.63 2.16
N ALA A 92 -13.29 0.07 2.05
CA ALA A 92 -14.57 -0.35 2.59
C ALA A 92 -14.50 -0.73 4.09
N SER A 93 -14.56 -2.02 4.40
CA SER A 93 -14.57 -2.59 5.76
C SER A 93 -13.29 -3.35 6.09
N THR A 94 -12.21 -3.12 5.33
CA THR A 94 -10.92 -3.77 5.54
C THR A 94 -9.83 -2.71 5.62
N ALA A 95 -8.98 -2.82 6.64
CA ALA A 95 -7.73 -2.10 6.76
C ALA A 95 -6.58 -3.10 6.81
N LEU A 96 -5.40 -2.70 6.34
CA LEU A 96 -4.21 -3.52 6.43
C LEU A 96 -2.98 -2.67 6.70
N ALA A 97 -1.97 -3.32 7.26
CA ALA A 97 -0.67 -2.72 7.49
C ALA A 97 0.46 -3.71 7.29
N VAL A 98 1.63 -3.17 6.99
CA VAL A 98 2.90 -3.90 6.87
C VAL A 98 4.02 -3.07 7.49
N ILE A 99 5.00 -3.75 8.08
CA ILE A 99 6.23 -3.15 8.59
C ILE A 99 7.44 -3.84 7.94
N SER A 100 8.53 -3.11 7.74
CA SER A 100 9.75 -3.62 7.13
C SER A 100 10.96 -2.78 7.56
N ARG A 101 12.17 -3.37 7.49
CA ARG A 101 13.44 -2.62 7.62
C ARG A 101 13.83 -1.89 6.34
N GLN A 102 13.09 -2.13 5.26
CA GLN A 102 13.27 -1.47 3.97
C GLN A 102 11.96 -0.80 3.56
N ARG A 103 12.05 0.15 2.62
CA ARG A 103 10.87 0.84 2.09
C ARG A 103 9.83 -0.16 1.60
N VAL A 104 8.60 0.06 2.04
CA VAL A 104 7.46 -0.78 1.75
C VAL A 104 6.22 0.08 1.55
N GLY A 105 5.40 -0.30 0.59
CA GLY A 105 4.15 0.35 0.28
C GLY A 105 3.09 -0.70 0.03
N VAL A 106 1.91 -0.52 0.62
CA VAL A 106 0.80 -1.42 0.43
C VAL A 106 -0.46 -0.62 0.12
N ASP A 107 -1.28 -1.20 -0.74
CA ASP A 107 -2.55 -0.62 -1.09
C ASP A 107 -3.64 -1.68 -1.24
N ILE A 108 -4.89 -1.30 -0.94
CA ILE A 108 -6.06 -2.14 -1.09
C ILE A 108 -7.14 -1.32 -1.77
N GLU A 109 -7.70 -1.84 -2.85
CA GLU A 109 -8.73 -1.13 -3.62
C GLU A 109 -9.86 -2.05 -4.02
N LYS A 110 -11.07 -1.51 -4.05
CA LYS A 110 -12.23 -2.21 -4.59
C LYS A 110 -12.11 -2.25 -6.11
N ILE A 111 -12.37 -3.40 -6.71
CA ILE A 111 -12.38 -3.54 -8.17
C ILE A 111 -13.41 -2.58 -8.75
N MET A 112 -12.94 -1.72 -9.66
CA MET A 112 -13.76 -0.71 -10.32
C MET A 112 -14.89 -1.36 -11.13
N SER A 113 -16.03 -0.68 -11.22
CA SER A 113 -17.03 -1.02 -12.22
C SER A 113 -16.52 -0.66 -13.62
N GLN A 114 -17.11 -1.25 -14.67
CA GLN A 114 -16.77 -0.89 -16.05
C GLN A 114 -16.93 0.62 -16.30
N HIS A 115 -17.98 1.21 -15.76
CA HIS A 115 -18.26 2.64 -15.91
C HIS A 115 -17.17 3.48 -15.24
N THR A 116 -16.89 3.22 -13.95
CA THR A 116 -15.84 3.90 -13.18
C THR A 116 -14.47 3.76 -13.83
N ALA A 117 -14.13 2.56 -14.32
CA ALA A 117 -12.86 2.33 -14.99
C ALA A 117 -12.73 3.14 -16.29
N THR A 118 -13.82 3.26 -17.05
CA THR A 118 -13.83 4.05 -18.29
C THR A 118 -13.66 5.55 -18.01
N GLU A 119 -14.35 6.05 -16.97
CA GLU A 119 -14.27 7.45 -16.56
C GLU A 119 -12.89 7.83 -16.01
N LEU A 120 -12.29 6.98 -15.16
CA LEU A 120 -11.04 7.30 -14.48
C LEU A 120 -9.79 7.00 -15.29
N ALA A 121 -9.85 6.10 -16.28
CA ALA A 121 -8.68 5.69 -17.06
C ALA A 121 -7.80 6.86 -17.54
N PRO A 122 -8.34 7.93 -18.15
CA PRO A 122 -7.52 9.04 -18.65
C PRO A 122 -6.75 9.82 -17.58
N SER A 123 -7.17 9.73 -16.31
CA SER A 123 -6.48 10.38 -15.18
C SER A 123 -5.42 9.48 -14.52
N ILE A 124 -5.51 8.17 -14.74
CA ILE A 124 -4.64 7.18 -14.09
C ILE A 124 -3.54 6.71 -15.04
N ILE A 125 -3.86 6.51 -16.32
CA ILE A 125 -2.97 5.91 -17.32
C ILE A 125 -2.96 6.70 -18.63
N ASP A 126 -1.87 6.61 -19.38
CA ASP A 126 -1.81 7.11 -20.76
C ASP A 126 -2.20 6.04 -21.80
N SER A 127 -2.01 6.37 -23.09
CA SER A 127 -2.31 5.47 -24.21
C SER A 127 -1.48 4.18 -24.22
N ASP A 128 -0.21 4.25 -23.84
CA ASP A 128 0.72 3.14 -23.93
C ASP A 128 0.46 2.15 -22.78
N GLU A 129 0.26 2.69 -21.58
CA GLU A 129 -0.22 1.95 -20.42
C GLU A 129 -1.57 1.27 -20.73
N ARG A 130 -2.50 1.98 -21.40
CA ARG A 130 -3.80 1.41 -21.79
C ARG A 130 -3.66 0.22 -22.71
N GLN A 131 -2.78 0.27 -23.71
CA GLN A 131 -2.53 -0.86 -24.60
C GLN A 131 -2.01 -2.07 -23.82
N ILE A 132 -1.09 -1.87 -22.87
CA ILE A 132 -0.57 -2.94 -22.00
C ILE A 132 -1.70 -3.57 -21.17
N LEU A 133 -2.54 -2.75 -20.55
CA LEU A 133 -3.65 -3.27 -19.75
C LEU A 133 -4.69 -4.03 -20.58
N GLN A 134 -5.01 -3.54 -21.79
CA GLN A 134 -5.95 -4.19 -22.70
C GLN A 134 -5.41 -5.49 -23.32
N ALA A 135 -4.09 -5.60 -23.47
CA ALA A 135 -3.43 -6.82 -23.93
C ALA A 135 -3.32 -7.90 -22.84
N SER A 136 -3.56 -7.55 -21.57
CA SER A 136 -3.56 -8.52 -20.47
C SER A 136 -4.76 -9.47 -20.55
N THR A 137 -4.65 -10.66 -19.97
CA THR A 137 -5.76 -11.61 -19.86
C THR A 137 -6.78 -11.22 -18.78
N LEU A 138 -6.57 -10.10 -18.08
CA LEU A 138 -7.45 -9.63 -17.02
C LEU A 138 -8.53 -8.70 -17.60
N PRO A 139 -9.75 -8.70 -17.04
CA PRO A 139 -10.75 -7.69 -17.39
C PRO A 139 -10.20 -6.28 -17.18
N PHE A 140 -10.46 -5.38 -18.13
CA PHE A 140 -9.93 -4.01 -18.08
C PHE A 140 -10.19 -3.27 -16.75
N PRO A 141 -11.38 -3.38 -16.10
CA PRO A 141 -11.60 -2.75 -14.80
C PRO A 141 -10.67 -3.26 -13.70
N LEU A 142 -10.37 -4.57 -13.69
CA LEU A 142 -9.41 -5.16 -12.77
C LEU A 142 -7.99 -4.68 -13.09
N ALA A 143 -7.58 -4.72 -14.36
CA ALA A 143 -6.27 -4.27 -14.80
C ALA A 143 -6.01 -2.79 -14.44
N LEU A 144 -7.01 -1.91 -14.63
CA LEU A 144 -6.92 -0.50 -14.26
C LEU A 144 -6.89 -0.31 -12.74
N THR A 145 -7.68 -1.07 -11.98
CA THR A 145 -7.62 -1.04 -10.50
C THR A 145 -6.23 -1.44 -10.01
N LEU A 146 -5.60 -2.43 -10.63
CA LEU A 146 -4.22 -2.84 -10.31
C LEU A 146 -3.20 -1.75 -10.65
N ALA A 147 -3.34 -1.08 -11.81
CA ALA A 147 -2.49 0.05 -12.17
C ALA A 147 -2.59 1.19 -11.16
N PHE A 148 -3.80 1.57 -10.79
CA PHE A 148 -4.06 2.58 -9.76
C PHE A 148 -3.44 2.18 -8.41
N SER A 149 -3.78 0.98 -7.92
CA SER A 149 -3.34 0.50 -6.63
C SER A 149 -1.82 0.35 -6.55
N ALA A 150 -1.17 -0.11 -7.62
CA ALA A 150 0.28 -0.21 -7.66
C ALA A 150 0.98 1.16 -7.62
N LYS A 151 0.43 2.17 -8.31
CA LYS A 151 0.96 3.54 -8.25
C LYS A 151 0.83 4.11 -6.83
N GLU A 152 -0.29 3.86 -6.15
CA GLU A 152 -0.49 4.22 -4.73
C GLU A 152 0.47 3.49 -3.79
N SER A 153 0.70 2.18 -4.00
CA SER A 153 1.70 1.41 -3.26
C SER A 153 3.09 2.01 -3.42
N VAL A 154 3.52 2.31 -4.65
CA VAL A 154 4.79 2.98 -4.91
C VAL A 154 4.86 4.35 -4.24
N TYR A 155 3.82 5.19 -4.37
CA TYR A 155 3.77 6.46 -3.67
C TYR A 155 3.96 6.31 -2.16
N LYS A 156 3.25 5.37 -1.52
CA LYS A 156 3.34 5.15 -0.06
C LYS A 156 4.74 4.71 0.38
N ALA A 157 5.43 3.87 -0.41
CA ALA A 157 6.80 3.44 -0.11
C ALA A 157 7.84 4.57 -0.14
N PHE A 158 7.56 5.64 -0.89
CA PHE A 158 8.49 6.75 -1.15
C PHE A 158 7.91 8.13 -0.79
N SER A 159 6.82 8.19 -0.04
CA SER A 159 6.06 9.42 0.25
C SER A 159 6.83 10.52 1.01
N ASP A 160 7.91 10.15 1.69
CA ASP A 160 8.87 11.05 2.34
C ASP A 160 9.90 11.65 1.36
N ARG A 161 10.04 11.10 0.15
CA ARG A 161 10.98 11.53 -0.90
C ARG A 161 10.31 12.25 -2.06
N VAL A 162 8.99 12.23 -2.14
CA VAL A 162 8.23 12.78 -3.27
C VAL A 162 7.16 13.76 -2.79
N THR A 163 6.86 14.76 -3.62
CA THR A 163 5.74 15.67 -3.40
C THR A 163 4.69 15.41 -4.46
N LEU A 164 3.63 14.66 -4.10
CA LEU A 164 2.45 14.35 -4.92
C LEU A 164 2.73 14.31 -6.44
N PRO A 165 3.48 13.31 -6.92
CA PRO A 165 4.05 13.35 -8.26
C PRO A 165 3.02 13.10 -9.39
N GLY A 166 1.76 12.80 -9.05
CA GLY A 166 0.69 12.47 -10.00
C GLY A 166 0.85 11.08 -10.63
N PHE A 167 -0.24 10.49 -11.13
CA PHE A 167 -0.20 9.11 -11.67
C PHE A 167 0.67 8.94 -12.91
N ASN A 168 0.86 10.00 -13.69
CA ASN A 168 1.70 9.98 -14.89
C ASN A 168 3.20 9.91 -14.59
N SER A 169 3.62 10.07 -13.34
CA SER A 169 5.02 9.97 -12.94
C SER A 169 5.53 8.53 -12.82
N ALA A 170 4.65 7.53 -12.83
CA ALA A 170 4.99 6.12 -12.84
C ALA A 170 4.17 5.40 -13.92
N LYS A 171 4.85 4.69 -14.83
CA LYS A 171 4.24 4.09 -16.03
C LYS A 171 4.18 2.58 -15.94
N VAL A 172 3.01 2.00 -16.18
CA VAL A 172 2.87 0.54 -16.32
C VAL A 172 3.69 0.06 -17.52
N THR A 173 4.57 -0.91 -17.29
CA THR A 173 5.40 -1.53 -18.34
C THR A 173 5.07 -3.00 -18.58
N SER A 174 4.49 -3.67 -17.57
CA SER A 174 4.00 -5.04 -17.71
C SER A 174 2.95 -5.35 -16.64
N LEU A 175 2.03 -6.24 -16.98
CA LEU A 175 1.03 -6.79 -16.08
C LEU A 175 0.95 -8.30 -16.27
N THR A 176 1.07 -9.04 -15.18
CA THR A 176 1.00 -10.51 -15.12
C THR A 176 -0.02 -10.94 -14.07
N ALA A 177 -0.27 -12.25 -13.97
CA ALA A 177 -1.19 -12.83 -12.98
C ALA A 177 -0.78 -12.60 -11.51
N THR A 178 0.46 -12.20 -11.25
CA THR A 178 0.97 -12.05 -9.87
C THR A 178 1.66 -10.71 -9.60
N HIS A 179 2.03 -9.97 -10.66
CA HIS A 179 2.81 -8.75 -10.53
C HIS A 179 2.48 -7.72 -11.61
N ILE A 180 2.63 -6.45 -11.28
CA ILE A 180 2.61 -5.30 -12.18
C ILE A 180 3.92 -4.51 -12.01
N SER A 181 4.54 -4.14 -13.12
CA SER A 181 5.80 -3.39 -13.11
C SER A 181 5.57 -1.95 -13.52
N LEU A 182 6.15 -1.02 -12.74
CA LEU A 182 6.06 0.42 -12.95
C LEU A 182 7.43 1.00 -13.23
N HIS A 183 7.59 1.73 -14.31
CA HIS A 183 8.78 2.53 -14.60
C HIS A 183 8.61 3.94 -14.04
N LEU A 184 9.55 4.38 -13.19
CA LEU A 184 9.47 5.68 -12.53
C LEU A 184 10.14 6.76 -13.38
N LEU A 185 9.39 7.82 -13.67
CA LEU A 185 9.89 8.98 -14.41
C LEU A 185 10.60 9.97 -13.48
N PRO A 186 11.43 10.89 -14.01
CA PRO A 186 12.05 11.95 -13.22
C PRO A 186 11.07 12.78 -12.38
N ALA A 187 9.84 12.96 -12.87
CA ALA A 187 8.76 13.64 -12.16
C ALA A 187 8.31 12.92 -10.87
N PHE A 188 8.58 11.62 -10.72
CA PHE A 188 8.30 10.88 -9.49
C PHE A 188 9.28 11.28 -8.39
N ALA A 189 10.57 11.04 -8.65
CA ALA A 189 11.68 11.55 -7.87
C ALA A 189 12.95 11.48 -8.74
N ALA A 190 13.69 12.58 -8.87
CA ALA A 190 14.90 12.63 -9.69
C ALA A 190 15.93 11.55 -9.32
N THR A 191 16.06 11.23 -8.02
CA THR A 191 16.99 10.19 -7.52
C THR A 191 16.54 8.74 -7.80
N MET A 192 15.31 8.58 -8.27
CA MET A 192 14.64 7.31 -8.55
C MET A 192 14.25 7.16 -10.01
N ALA A 193 14.55 8.16 -10.83
CA ALA A 193 14.26 8.16 -12.25
C ALA A 193 14.83 6.91 -12.93
N GLU A 194 14.13 6.45 -13.97
CA GLU A 194 14.51 5.34 -14.84
C GLU A 194 14.54 3.96 -14.15
N ARG A 195 14.05 3.85 -12.91
CA ARG A 195 13.96 2.57 -12.18
C ARG A 195 12.64 1.88 -12.48
N THR A 196 12.70 0.57 -12.70
CA THR A 196 11.51 -0.29 -12.82
C THR A 196 11.19 -1.00 -11.51
N VAL A 197 10.10 -0.62 -10.88
CA VAL A 197 9.64 -1.17 -9.62
C VAL A 197 8.61 -2.26 -9.86
N ARG A 198 8.85 -3.45 -9.32
CA ARG A 198 7.92 -4.58 -9.37
C ARG A 198 7.00 -4.52 -8.15
N THR A 199 5.69 -4.56 -8.39
CA THR A 199 4.65 -4.59 -7.36
C THR A 199 3.93 -5.92 -7.44
N GLU A 200 3.94 -6.69 -6.35
CA GLU A 200 3.18 -7.94 -6.26
C GLU A 200 1.71 -7.63 -6.00
N TRP A 201 0.81 -8.47 -6.50
CA TRP A 201 -0.61 -8.32 -6.22
C TRP A 201 -1.33 -9.66 -6.04
N PHE A 202 -2.44 -9.62 -5.31
CA PHE A 202 -3.44 -10.68 -5.29
C PHE A 202 -4.84 -10.10 -5.13
N GLN A 203 -5.85 -10.89 -5.49
CA GLN A 203 -7.25 -10.52 -5.31
C GLN A 203 -7.82 -11.17 -4.05
N ARG A 204 -8.55 -10.40 -3.25
CA ARG A 204 -9.31 -10.85 -2.08
C ARG A 204 -10.77 -10.44 -2.24
N GLY A 205 -11.64 -11.37 -2.61
CA GLY A 205 -13.04 -11.08 -2.90
C GLY A 205 -13.16 -10.08 -4.05
N ASN A 206 -13.82 -8.94 -3.80
CA ASN A 206 -13.97 -7.85 -4.78
C ASN A 206 -12.96 -6.70 -4.59
N SER A 207 -11.82 -7.00 -3.97
CA SER A 207 -10.72 -6.06 -3.78
C SER A 207 -9.41 -6.64 -4.26
N VAL A 208 -8.50 -5.77 -4.69
CA VAL A 208 -7.10 -6.11 -4.96
C VAL A 208 -6.23 -5.57 -3.85
N ILE A 209 -5.16 -6.29 -3.55
CA ILE A 209 -4.09 -5.82 -2.67
C ILE A 209 -2.80 -5.80 -3.48
N THR A 210 -2.11 -4.67 -3.46
CA THR A 210 -0.79 -4.51 -4.08
C THR A 210 0.25 -4.24 -3.01
N LEU A 211 1.47 -4.77 -3.20
CA LEU A 211 2.60 -4.53 -2.32
C LEU A 211 3.86 -4.29 -3.14
N VAL A 212 4.54 -3.21 -2.82
CA VAL A 212 5.89 -2.93 -3.30
C VAL A 212 6.86 -2.96 -2.13
N SER A 213 8.02 -3.55 -2.34
CA SER A 213 9.10 -3.52 -1.37
C SER A 213 10.44 -3.42 -2.08
N ALA A 214 11.39 -2.70 -1.48
CA ALA A 214 12.76 -2.63 -1.98
C ALA A 214 13.50 -3.99 -1.98
N ILE A 215 12.89 -5.07 -1.47
CA ILE A 215 13.41 -6.44 -1.52
C ILE A 215 13.42 -6.99 -2.96
N THR A 216 12.59 -6.47 -3.89
CA THR A 216 12.60 -6.93 -5.28
C THR A 216 13.92 -6.55 -5.97
N ARG A 217 14.89 -7.47 -5.92
CA ARG A 217 16.16 -7.37 -6.64
C ARG A 217 15.89 -7.11 -8.12
N PHE A 218 16.46 -6.04 -8.64
CA PHE A 218 16.46 -5.76 -10.08
C PHE A 218 17.33 -6.81 -10.79
N PRO A 219 16.93 -7.34 -11.96
CA PRO A 219 17.78 -8.24 -12.75
C PRO A 219 19.10 -7.61 -13.26
N HIS A 220 19.34 -6.32 -13.04
CA HIS A 220 20.51 -5.60 -13.54
C HIS A 220 21.43 -4.98 -12.49
N ASP A 221 21.20 -5.18 -11.19
CA ASP A 221 22.17 -4.73 -10.19
C ASP A 221 23.27 -5.78 -9.98
N ARG A 222 24.30 -5.76 -10.84
CA ARG A 222 25.55 -6.52 -10.65
C ARG A 222 26.52 -5.83 -9.69
N SER A 223 26.04 -5.14 -8.66
CA SER A 223 26.91 -4.50 -7.68
C SER A 223 26.35 -4.53 -6.25
N ALA A 224 26.15 -5.74 -5.71
CA ALA A 224 26.21 -5.94 -4.26
C ALA A 224 26.74 -7.34 -3.91
N PRO A 225 27.70 -7.46 -2.97
CA PRO A 225 28.30 -8.74 -2.63
C PRO A 225 27.30 -9.65 -1.91
N ALA A 226 27.35 -10.94 -2.24
CA ALA A 226 26.55 -11.99 -1.63
C ALA A 226 27.04 -12.29 -0.20
N SER A 227 26.39 -11.69 0.80
CA SER A 227 26.46 -12.09 2.21
C SER A 227 25.49 -11.16 2.95
N ILE A 228 24.40 -11.59 3.59
CA ILE A 228 24.33 -12.46 4.76
C ILE A 228 22.93 -13.08 4.81
N LEU A 229 22.84 -14.40 4.65
CA LEU A 229 21.74 -15.23 5.14
C LEU A 229 22.37 -16.18 6.16
N SER A 230 22.41 -15.78 7.42
CA SER A 230 22.60 -16.70 8.53
C SER A 230 22.17 -16.04 9.84
N ALA A 231 21.48 -16.83 10.67
CA ALA A 231 21.07 -16.61 12.05
C ALA A 231 19.65 -16.05 12.28
N ILE A 232 18.67 -16.94 12.18
CA ILE A 232 17.53 -16.97 13.10
C ILE A 232 17.83 -18.10 14.11
N PRO A 233 18.03 -17.84 15.41
CA PRO A 233 17.84 -18.87 16.42
C PRO A 233 16.35 -18.96 16.81
N ARG A 234 15.96 -20.18 17.20
CA ARG A 234 14.61 -20.62 17.57
C ARG A 234 13.97 -19.80 18.68
#